data_AF-A0A0T5ZJY6-F1
#
_entry.id   AF-A0A0T5ZJY6-F1
#
_cell.length_a   1.000
_cell.length_b   1.000
_cell.length_c   1.000
_cell.angle_alpha   90.00
_cell.angle_beta   90.00
_cell.angle_gamma   90.00
#
_symmetry.space_group_name_H-M   'P 1'
#
loop_
_entity.id
_entity.type
_entity.pdbx_description
1 polymer ?
#
loop_
_entity_poly.entity_id
_entity_poly.type
_entity_poly.pdbx_seq_one_letter_code
_entity_poly.pdbx_strand_id
1 'polypeptide(L)'
;MAKTFRGGGIMGIRIPTVFSDTDAIRCAGCGESIAVTPFRVSIMDAFSVETPPSWASSAPLNPGPHQFHADPACFRAWARARGHYLCRLSAVRELMRPVALPGEAVRWGLCDGEHRAAHEFVPA
;
A
#
# COMPACT_ATOMS: atom_id res chain seq x y z
N MET A 1 -20.13 20.76 -19.25
CA MET A 1 -19.45 21.79 -20.06
C MET A 1 -18.01 21.35 -20.26
N ALA A 2 -17.67 20.78 -21.41
CA ALA A 2 -16.34 20.20 -21.66
C ALA A 2 -15.34 21.30 -22.05
N LYS A 3 -14.23 21.43 -21.34
CA LYS A 3 -13.11 22.29 -21.73
C LYS A 3 -12.30 21.56 -22.81
N THR A 4 -12.33 22.06 -24.04
CA THR A 4 -11.45 21.62 -25.12
C THR A 4 -10.10 22.31 -24.98
N PHE A 5 -9.06 21.55 -24.59
CA PHE A 5 -7.69 22.05 -24.54
C PHE A 5 -6.94 21.69 -25.84
N ARG A 6 -6.24 22.68 -26.42
CA ARG A 6 -5.38 22.48 -27.60
C ARG A 6 -4.02 21.96 -27.14
N GLY A 7 -3.60 20.79 -27.63
CA GLY A 7 -2.31 20.18 -27.28
C GLY A 7 -1.11 21.07 -27.66
N GLY A 8 -0.09 21.08 -26.79
CA GLY A 8 1.16 21.81 -27.00
C GLY A 8 2.24 20.92 -27.60
N GLY A 9 2.88 21.40 -28.67
CA GLY A 9 4.14 20.82 -29.19
C GLY A 9 5.33 21.68 -28.74
N ILE A 10 6.48 21.05 -28.56
CA ILE A 10 7.77 21.74 -28.37
C ILE A 10 8.59 21.50 -29.64
N MET A 11 9.09 22.56 -30.27
CA MET A 11 9.96 22.50 -31.45
C MET A 11 9.44 21.65 -32.63
N GLY A 12 8.12 21.66 -32.87
CA GLY A 12 7.52 20.95 -34.01
C GLY A 12 7.33 19.44 -33.82
N ILE A 13 7.72 18.88 -32.67
CA ILE A 13 7.40 17.49 -32.33
C ILE A 13 6.01 17.47 -31.68
N ARG A 14 5.07 16.75 -32.31
CA ARG A 14 3.78 16.45 -31.70
C ARG A 14 4.04 15.51 -30.54
N ILE A 15 3.86 15.99 -29.31
CA ILE A 15 3.87 15.13 -28.13
C ILE A 15 2.46 14.53 -28.03
N PRO A 16 2.25 13.23 -28.30
CA PRO A 16 0.99 12.56 -28.01
C PRO A 16 0.96 12.26 -26.52
N THR A 17 1.02 13.29 -25.69
CA THR A 17 0.89 13.12 -24.24
C THR A 17 -0.51 12.59 -24.01
N VAL A 18 -0.59 11.39 -23.43
CA VAL A 18 -1.83 10.82 -22.90
C VAL A 18 -2.30 11.77 -21.80
N PHE A 19 -3.16 12.71 -22.15
CA PHE A 19 -3.74 13.70 -21.23
C PHE A 19 -5.07 13.24 -20.62
N SER A 20 -5.38 11.93 -20.68
CA SER A 20 -6.42 11.41 -19.78
C SER A 20 -5.84 11.45 -18.38
N ASP A 21 -6.41 12.30 -17.51
CA ASP A 21 -6.13 12.35 -16.07
C ASP A 21 -6.10 10.92 -15.51
N THR A 22 -4.90 10.35 -15.41
CA THR A 22 -4.67 9.07 -14.73
C THR A 22 -4.36 9.32 -13.24
N ASP A 23 -4.59 10.56 -12.78
CA ASP A 23 -4.28 11.06 -11.44
C ASP A 23 -5.45 10.94 -10.46
N ALA A 24 -6.50 10.17 -10.80
CA ALA A 24 -7.39 9.70 -9.77
C ALA A 24 -6.61 8.72 -8.89
N ILE A 25 -6.30 9.13 -7.64
CA ILE A 25 -5.67 8.27 -6.65
C ILE A 25 -6.40 6.92 -6.65
N ARG A 26 -5.68 5.82 -6.88
CA ARG A 26 -6.27 4.48 -6.91
C ARG A 26 -6.09 3.79 -5.57
N CYS A 27 -7.13 3.07 -5.17
CA CYS A 27 -7.08 2.20 -4.01
C CYS A 27 -6.14 1.03 -4.30
N ALA A 28 -5.13 0.85 -3.45
CA ALA A 28 -4.19 -0.26 -3.58
C ALA A 28 -4.85 -1.64 -3.33
N GLY A 29 -6.04 -1.66 -2.71
CA GLY A 29 -6.82 -2.86 -2.44
C GLY A 29 -7.65 -3.34 -3.62
N CYS A 30 -8.54 -2.50 -4.14
CA CYS A 30 -9.46 -2.87 -5.22
C CYS A 30 -9.09 -2.32 -6.60
N GLY A 31 -8.13 -1.39 -6.69
CA GLY A 31 -7.70 -0.78 -7.95
C GLY A 31 -8.59 0.37 -8.46
N GLU A 32 -9.79 0.55 -7.88
CA GLU A 32 -10.71 1.61 -8.25
C GLU A 32 -10.21 3.00 -7.83
N SER A 33 -10.73 4.04 -8.48
CA SER A 33 -10.43 5.42 -8.10
C SER A 33 -11.02 5.79 -6.74
N ILE A 34 -10.32 6.67 -6.02
CA ILE A 34 -10.75 7.23 -4.75
C ILE A 34 -11.25 8.66 -5.03
N ALA A 35 -12.53 8.89 -4.80
CA ALA A 35 -13.17 10.19 -5.04
C ALA A 35 -12.98 11.21 -3.90
N VAL A 36 -12.57 10.74 -2.72
CA VAL A 36 -12.41 11.51 -1.48
C VAL A 36 -10.97 11.42 -0.96
N THR A 37 -10.66 12.05 0.17
CA THR A 37 -9.35 11.90 0.81
C THR A 37 -9.07 10.42 1.11
N PRO A 38 -7.96 9.86 0.61
CA PRO A 38 -7.65 8.44 0.79
C PRO A 38 -7.28 8.14 2.24
N PHE A 39 -7.69 6.97 2.72
CA PHE A 39 -7.16 6.41 3.96
C PHE A 39 -5.76 5.89 3.71
N ARG A 40 -4.79 6.33 4.52
CA ARG A 40 -3.37 6.01 4.33
C ARG A 40 -2.91 5.04 5.39
N VAL A 41 -2.42 3.88 4.96
CA VAL A 41 -1.82 2.90 5.87
C VAL A 41 -0.34 2.80 5.58
N SER A 42 0.46 3.09 6.59
CA SER A 42 1.89 2.83 6.63
C SER A 42 2.14 1.57 7.45
N ILE A 43 3.08 0.76 7.01
CA ILE A 43 3.57 -0.38 7.76
C ILE A 43 4.84 0.07 8.47
N MET A 44 4.84 0.00 9.80
CA MET A 44 5.96 0.42 10.61
C MET A 44 7.20 -0.40 10.26
N ASP A 45 8.21 0.25 9.69
CA ASP A 45 9.50 -0.40 9.48
C ASP A 45 10.30 -0.36 10.79
N ALA A 46 10.23 -1.44 11.56
CA ALA A 46 11.02 -1.57 12.78
C ALA A 46 12.47 -2.03 12.53
N PHE A 47 12.84 -2.33 11.27
CA PHE A 47 14.10 -2.98 10.93
C PHE A 47 14.82 -2.23 9.81
N SER A 48 15.55 -1.16 10.18
CA SER A 48 16.59 -0.64 9.30
C SER A 48 17.67 -1.71 9.14
N VAL A 49 17.80 -2.25 7.93
CA VAL A 49 18.97 -3.05 7.56
C VAL A 49 20.18 -2.11 7.51
N GLU A 50 21.25 -2.47 8.22
CA GLU A 50 22.47 -1.64 8.32
C GLU A 50 23.11 -1.44 6.94
N THR A 51 22.96 -2.42 6.05
CA THR A 51 23.41 -2.34 4.66
C THR A 51 22.26 -1.89 3.77
N PRO A 52 22.43 -0.82 2.97
CA PRO A 52 21.39 -0.41 2.02
C PRO A 52 21.09 -1.55 1.04
N PRO A 53 19.81 -1.83 0.76
CA PRO A 53 19.43 -2.84 -0.21
C PRO A 53 20.06 -2.52 -1.57
N SER A 54 20.36 -3.55 -2.36
CA SER A 54 20.76 -3.31 -3.74
C SER A 54 19.62 -2.61 -4.46
N TRP A 55 19.94 -1.72 -5.40
CA TRP A 55 18.93 -0.97 -6.16
C TRP A 55 17.92 -1.87 -6.90
N ALA A 56 18.31 -3.13 -7.17
CA ALA A 56 17.48 -4.13 -7.83
C ALA A 56 16.69 -5.03 -6.86
N SER A 57 16.89 -4.91 -5.55
CA SER A 57 16.19 -5.71 -4.54
C SER A 57 14.89 -5.05 -4.10
N SER A 58 13.81 -5.82 -4.01
CA SER A 58 12.58 -5.35 -3.39
C SER A 58 12.73 -5.40 -1.87
N ALA A 59 12.30 -4.33 -1.18
CA ALA A 59 12.19 -4.36 0.26
C ALA A 59 11.31 -5.55 0.71
N PRO A 60 11.74 -6.36 1.70
CA PRO A 60 10.95 -7.49 2.20
C PRO A 60 9.56 -7.08 2.69
N LEU A 61 9.44 -5.82 3.14
CA LEU A 61 8.21 -5.20 3.57
C LEU A 61 8.23 -3.74 3.10
N ASN A 62 7.26 -3.34 2.29
CA ASN A 62 7.15 -1.96 1.82
C ASN A 62 6.40 -1.10 2.85
N PRO A 63 7.05 -0.11 3.48
CA PRO A 63 6.47 0.69 4.56
C PRO A 63 5.31 1.60 4.13
N GLY A 64 5.11 1.84 2.83
CA GLY A 64 4.05 2.74 2.34
C GLY A 64 4.47 4.21 2.31
N PRO A 65 3.51 5.17 2.36
CA PRO A 65 2.09 5.00 2.66
C PRO A 65 1.29 4.40 1.50
N HIS A 66 0.53 3.34 1.78
CA HIS A 66 -0.43 2.75 0.84
C HIS A 66 -1.78 3.44 0.98
N GLN A 67 -2.44 3.71 -0.15
CA GLN A 67 -3.68 4.50 -0.19
C GLN A 67 -4.90 3.60 -0.47
N PHE A 68 -5.96 3.76 0.31
CA PHE A 68 -7.16 2.94 0.26
C PHE A 68 -8.43 3.78 0.32
N HIS A 69 -9.56 3.19 -0.10
CA HIS A 69 -10.85 3.63 0.40
C HIS A 69 -10.91 3.48 1.93
N ALA A 70 -11.80 4.23 2.58
CA ALA A 70 -11.98 4.14 4.03
C ALA A 70 -12.46 2.78 4.53
N ASP A 71 -12.94 1.90 3.64
CA ASP A 71 -13.32 0.53 3.96
C ASP A 71 -12.08 -0.32 4.30
N PRO A 72 -11.97 -0.86 5.54
CA PRO A 72 -10.89 -1.74 5.93
C PRO A 72 -10.75 -2.98 5.04
N ALA A 73 -11.80 -3.44 4.37
CA ALA A 73 -11.74 -4.56 3.44
C ALA A 73 -10.76 -4.32 2.29
N CYS A 74 -10.57 -3.07 1.85
CA CYS A 74 -9.58 -2.73 0.83
C CYS A 74 -8.15 -3.02 1.30
N PHE A 75 -7.82 -2.68 2.55
CA PHE A 75 -6.52 -3.03 3.12
C PHE A 75 -6.36 -4.54 3.30
N ARG A 76 -7.41 -5.25 3.76
CA ARG A 76 -7.37 -6.72 3.91
C ARG A 76 -7.11 -7.42 2.58
N ALA A 77 -7.81 -7.01 1.52
CA ALA A 77 -7.58 -7.51 0.17
C ALA A 77 -6.14 -7.27 -0.31
N TRP A 78 -5.60 -6.08 -0.06
CA TRP A 78 -4.21 -5.74 -0.37
C TRP A 78 -3.19 -6.61 0.38
N ALA A 79 -3.44 -6.87 1.66
CA ALA A 79 -2.59 -7.70 2.51
C ALA A 79 -2.62 -9.17 2.04
N ARG A 80 -3.81 -9.69 1.71
CA ARG A 80 -4.01 -11.03 1.17
C ARG A 80 -3.28 -11.24 -0.15
N ALA A 81 -3.38 -10.28 -1.07
CA ALA A 81 -2.68 -10.34 -2.35
C ALA A 81 -1.15 -10.42 -2.21
N ARG A 82 -0.60 -10.00 -1.07
CA ARG A 82 0.84 -10.03 -0.73
C ARG A 82 1.22 -11.18 0.20
N GLY A 83 0.28 -12.06 0.54
CA GLY A 83 0.54 -13.20 1.44
C GLY A 83 0.81 -12.80 2.89
N HIS A 84 0.40 -11.59 3.30
CA HIS A 84 0.48 -11.18 4.70
C HIS A 84 -0.59 -11.87 5.54
N TYR A 85 -0.32 -11.95 6.84
CA TYR A 85 -1.29 -12.38 7.84
C TYR A 85 -1.83 -11.16 8.57
N LEU A 86 -3.06 -11.23 9.07
CA LEU A 86 -3.64 -10.20 9.91
C LEU A 86 -3.95 -10.78 11.28
N CYS A 87 -3.68 -10.01 12.33
CA CYS A 87 -4.15 -10.40 13.65
C CYS A 87 -5.66 -10.18 13.72
N ARG A 88 -6.44 -11.23 14.01
CA ARG A 88 -7.91 -11.16 14.08
C ARG A 88 -8.43 -10.25 15.20
N LEU A 89 -7.56 -9.92 16.16
CA LEU A 89 -7.84 -8.98 17.25
C LEU A 89 -7.59 -7.52 16.86
N SER A 90 -7.03 -7.26 15.67
CA SER A 90 -6.68 -5.90 15.22
C SER A 90 -7.79 -5.22 14.43
N ALA A 91 -7.90 -3.90 14.63
CA ALA A 91 -8.50 -3.01 13.64
C ALA A 91 -7.47 -2.64 12.55
N VAL A 92 -7.93 -2.15 11.39
CA VAL A 92 -7.03 -1.52 10.42
C VAL A 92 -6.83 -0.06 10.83
N ARG A 93 -5.58 0.36 10.98
CA ARG A 93 -5.19 1.72 11.41
C ARG A 93 -4.22 2.33 10.41
N GLU A 94 -3.99 3.62 10.52
CA GLU A 94 -3.02 4.35 9.68
C GLU A 94 -1.58 3.85 9.86
N LEU A 95 -1.26 3.28 11.02
CA LEU A 95 0.03 2.63 11.28
C LEU A 95 -0.22 1.18 11.69
N MET A 96 0.27 0.25 10.86
CA MET A 96 0.24 -1.18 11.14
C MET A 96 1.64 -1.66 11.51
N ARG A 97 1.77 -2.39 12.61
CA ARG A 97 3.00 -3.02 13.07
C ARG A 97 3.21 -4.37 12.41
N PRO A 98 4.36 -4.63 11.77
CA PRO A 98 4.72 -5.95 11.32
C PRO A 98 5.27 -6.80 12.48
N VAL A 99 4.97 -8.10 12.40
CA VAL A 99 5.46 -9.13 13.30
C VAL A 99 5.96 -10.29 12.45
N ALA A 100 7.22 -10.67 12.63
CA ALA A 100 7.77 -11.84 11.96
C ALA A 100 7.09 -13.11 12.51
N LEU A 101 6.53 -13.93 11.62
CA LEU A 101 5.93 -15.21 11.99
C LEU A 101 6.98 -16.32 11.96
N PRO A 102 6.90 -17.31 12.86
CA PRO A 102 7.78 -18.46 12.83
C PRO A 102 7.59 -19.30 11.56
N GLY A 103 8.68 -19.89 11.06
CA GLY A 103 8.71 -20.77 9.88
C GLY A 103 10.06 -20.75 9.16
N GLU A 104 10.22 -21.66 8.18
CA GLU A 104 11.45 -21.75 7.36
C GLU A 104 11.64 -20.54 6.44
N ALA A 105 10.54 -19.91 5.99
CA ALA A 105 10.56 -18.68 5.22
C ALA A 105 9.97 -17.52 6.05
N VAL A 106 10.59 -16.34 5.96
CA VAL A 106 10.11 -15.14 6.65
C VAL A 106 8.72 -14.77 6.12
N ARG A 107 7.73 -14.76 7.02
CA ARG A 107 6.36 -14.30 6.76
C ARG A 107 6.02 -13.19 7.73
N TRP A 108 5.15 -12.28 7.30
CA TRP A 108 4.80 -11.09 8.07
C TRP A 108 3.32 -11.10 8.46
N GLY A 109 3.07 -10.98 9.76
CA GLY A 109 1.78 -10.62 10.32
C GLY A 109 1.67 -9.11 10.52
N LEU A 110 0.53 -8.50 10.21
CA LEU A 110 0.26 -7.09 10.42
C LEU A 110 -0.76 -6.92 11.56
N CYS A 111 -0.45 -6.01 12.47
CA CYS A 111 -1.10 -5.84 13.77
C CYS A 111 -1.27 -4.34 14.06
N ASP A 112 -2.34 -3.95 14.76
CA ASP A 112 -2.56 -2.54 15.15
C ASP A 112 -1.78 -2.11 16.41
N GLY A 113 -1.10 -3.05 17.07
CA GLY A 113 -0.25 -2.83 18.23
C GLY A 113 -0.96 -2.85 19.58
N GLU A 114 -2.29 -2.88 19.65
CA GLU A 114 -3.04 -2.77 20.91
C GLU A 114 -2.88 -4.01 21.81
N HIS A 115 -2.79 -5.21 21.23
CA HIS A 115 -2.69 -6.49 21.95
C HIS A 115 -1.26 -6.92 22.27
N ARG A 116 -0.28 -6.02 22.12
CA ARG A 116 1.13 -6.21 22.48
C ARG A 116 1.78 -7.44 21.85
N ALA A 117 1.76 -8.59 22.52
CA ALA A 117 2.34 -9.85 22.07
C ALA A 117 1.31 -11.00 21.95
N ALA A 118 0.07 -10.78 22.40
CA ALA A 118 -1.01 -11.76 22.36
C ALA A 118 -1.67 -11.75 20.97
N HIS A 119 -0.93 -12.19 19.95
CA HIS A 119 -1.39 -12.16 18.57
C HIS A 119 -2.07 -13.45 18.15
N GLU A 120 -3.08 -13.31 17.31
CA GLU A 120 -3.79 -14.43 16.68
C GLU A 120 -3.83 -14.17 15.18
N PHE A 121 -2.71 -14.50 14.54
CA PHE A 121 -2.52 -14.28 13.11
C PHE A 121 -3.26 -15.32 12.28
N VAL A 122 -4.07 -14.82 11.36
CA VAL A 122 -4.77 -15.61 10.34
C VAL A 122 -4.38 -15.08 8.95
N PRO A 123 -4.48 -15.89 7.89
CA PRO A 123 -4.37 -15.38 6.54
C PRO A 123 -5.33 -14.20 6.32
N ALA A 124 -4.84 -13.13 5.67
CA ALA A 124 -5.58 -11.90 5.44
C ALA A 124 -6.81 -12.05 4.52
#